data_AF-A0A3M0ZSK8-F1
#
_entry.id   AF-A0A3M0ZSK8-F1
#
_cell.length_a   1.000
_cell.length_b   1.000
_cell.length_c   1.000
_cell.angle_alpha   90.00
_cell.angle_beta   90.00
_cell.angle_gamma   90.00
#
_symmetry.space_group_name_H-M   'P 1'
#
loop_
_entity.id
_entity.type
_entity.pdbx_description
1 polymer ?
#
loop_
_entity_poly.entity_id
_entity_poly.type
_entity_poly.pdbx_seq_one_letter_code
_entity_poly.pdbx_strand_id
1 'polypeptide(L)'
;DTEVTLKQIQKEFGARIAKIVQGASEPRKSDPWEKRKQHTMEYLKTAPLEVLWVTCADKLDNLRSIYEDRQRIGEAIWQIFNRPKEAQKWYYENLLYIFRSRLSGESGRSIVEEYEKEFKRVFNSNIP
;
A
#
# COMPACT_ATOMS: atom_id res chain seq x y z
N ASP A 1 11.86 -1.40 8.28
CA ASP A 1 12.73 -0.59 7.39
C ASP A 1 14.19 -0.76 7.76
N THR A 2 15.07 -0.69 6.76
CA THR A 2 16.53 -0.76 6.87
C THR A 2 17.16 0.61 6.60
N GLU A 3 18.43 0.78 6.93
CA GLU A 3 19.20 2.02 6.67
C GLU A 3 19.63 2.19 5.20
N VAL A 4 19.09 1.39 4.29
CA VAL A 4 19.49 1.41 2.88
C VAL A 4 19.07 2.73 2.22
N THR A 5 20.05 3.43 1.66
CA THR A 5 19.86 4.71 0.97
C THR A 5 19.51 4.52 -0.50
N LEU A 6 18.79 5.48 -1.10
CA LEU A 6 18.54 5.50 -2.54
C LEU A 6 19.82 5.51 -3.37
N LYS A 7 20.93 6.07 -2.85
CA LYS A 7 22.24 6.03 -3.51
C LYS A 7 22.80 4.61 -3.58
N GLN A 8 22.64 3.81 -2.52
CA GLN A 8 23.03 2.39 -2.53
C GLN A 8 22.17 1.60 -3.51
N ILE A 9 20.85 1.81 -3.50
CA ILE A 9 19.94 1.15 -4.46
C ILE A 9 20.30 1.52 -5.89
N GLN A 10 20.61 2.79 -6.16
CA GLN A 10 21.04 3.22 -7.49
C GLN A 10 22.37 2.60 -7.89
N LYS A 11 23.33 2.47 -6.96
CA LYS A 11 24.64 1.85 -7.23
C LYS A 11 24.49 0.37 -7.58
N GLU A 12 23.61 -0.35 -6.90
CA GLU A 12 23.44 -1.80 -7.06
C GLU A 12 22.48 -2.19 -8.20
N PHE A 13 21.38 -1.46 -8.34
CA PHE A 13 20.26 -1.82 -9.24
C PHE A 13 20.00 -0.80 -10.36
N GLY A 14 20.78 0.28 -10.40
CA GLY A 14 20.67 1.33 -11.40
C GLY A 14 19.58 2.36 -11.14
N ALA A 15 19.60 3.43 -11.95
CA ALA A 15 18.75 4.60 -11.77
C ALA A 15 17.26 4.33 -11.94
N ARG A 16 16.88 3.39 -12.82
CA ARG A 16 15.46 3.05 -13.06
C ARG A 16 14.84 2.43 -11.81
N ILE A 17 15.48 1.40 -11.24
CA ILE A 17 14.98 0.72 -10.04
C ILE A 17 14.96 1.69 -8.84
N ALA A 18 16.00 2.51 -8.68
CA ALA A 18 16.03 3.52 -7.63
C ALA A 18 14.84 4.50 -7.71
N LYS A 19 14.46 4.93 -8.91
CA LYS A 19 13.27 5.80 -9.12
C LYS A 19 11.97 5.10 -8.77
N ILE A 20 11.82 3.82 -9.11
CA ILE A 20 10.64 3.03 -8.75
C ILE A 20 10.53 2.91 -7.23
N VAL A 21 11.62 2.52 -6.56
CA VAL A 21 11.65 2.38 -5.10
C VAL A 21 11.38 3.71 -4.42
N GLN A 22 11.98 4.80 -4.91
CA GLN A 22 11.71 6.15 -4.40
C GLN A 22 10.24 6.51 -4.54
N GLY A 23 9.63 6.25 -5.71
CA GLY A 23 8.22 6.54 -5.94
C GLY A 23 7.27 5.70 -5.09
N ALA A 24 7.63 4.45 -4.77
CA ALA A 24 6.83 3.59 -3.90
C ALA A 24 7.06 3.87 -2.41
N SER A 25 8.05 4.68 -2.05
CA SER A 25 8.39 5.03 -0.66
C SER A 25 7.60 6.25 -0.19
N GLU A 26 7.22 6.26 1.09
CA GLU A 26 6.59 7.44 1.68
C GLU A 26 7.55 8.64 1.79
N PRO A 27 7.04 9.87 1.69
CA PRO A 27 7.80 11.07 1.98
C PRO A 27 8.19 11.14 3.47
N ARG A 28 8.96 12.17 3.84
CA ARG A 28 9.52 12.42 5.19
C ARG A 28 8.72 11.78 6.32
N LYS A 29 9.32 10.78 6.98
CA LYS A 29 8.68 10.04 8.09
C LYS A 29 8.35 10.91 9.30
N SER A 30 8.92 12.11 9.39
CA SER A 30 8.63 13.11 10.42
C SER A 30 7.26 13.76 10.28
N ASP A 31 6.63 13.72 9.09
CA ASP A 31 5.33 14.33 8.88
C ASP A 31 4.20 13.50 9.52
N PRO A 32 3.05 14.10 9.89
CA PRO A 32 1.89 13.35 10.38
C PRO A 32 1.43 12.25 9.42
N TRP A 33 0.92 11.14 9.97
CA TRP A 33 0.49 9.96 9.21
C TRP A 33 -0.48 10.32 8.09
N GLU A 34 -1.48 11.15 8.41
CA GLU A 34 -2.52 11.59 7.50
C GLU A 34 -1.94 12.37 6.31
N LYS A 35 -0.98 13.27 6.57
CA LYS A 35 -0.31 14.05 5.53
C LYS A 35 0.52 13.16 4.61
N ARG A 36 1.25 12.18 5.17
CA ARG A 36 2.03 11.24 4.36
C ARG A 36 1.12 10.37 3.48
N LYS A 37 0.04 9.82 4.05
CA LYS A 37 -0.92 9.02 3.27
C LYS A 37 -1.61 9.84 2.18
N GLN A 38 -2.02 11.07 2.50
CA GLN A 38 -2.62 11.97 1.53
C GLN A 38 -1.65 12.33 0.39
N HIS A 39 -0.39 12.62 0.71
CA HIS A 39 0.65 12.85 -0.29
C HIS A 39 0.83 11.63 -1.20
N THR A 40 0.95 10.43 -0.63
CA THR A 40 1.08 9.19 -1.39
C THR A 40 -0.11 9.00 -2.33
N MET A 41 -1.34 9.19 -1.85
CA MET A 41 -2.53 9.06 -2.69
C MET A 41 -2.59 10.08 -3.82
N GLU A 42 -2.22 11.34 -3.55
CA GLU A 42 -2.19 12.38 -4.59
C GLU A 42 -1.13 12.07 -5.65
N TYR A 43 0.06 11.68 -5.22
CA TYR A 43 1.14 11.30 -6.13
C TYR A 43 0.75 10.08 -7.00
N LEU A 44 0.12 9.06 -6.42
CA LEU A 44 -0.27 7.85 -7.15
C LEU A 44 -1.36 8.09 -8.20
N LYS A 45 -2.03 9.24 -8.23
CA LYS A 45 -2.94 9.60 -9.34
C LYS A 45 -2.18 9.83 -10.65
N THR A 46 -0.92 10.27 -10.58
CA THR A 46 -0.12 10.66 -11.75
C THR A 46 1.23 9.94 -11.85
N ALA A 47 1.63 9.18 -10.83
CA ALA A 47 2.88 8.43 -10.80
C ALA A 47 3.06 7.50 -12.01
N PRO A 48 4.30 7.18 -12.43
CA PRO A 48 4.57 6.18 -13.45
C PRO A 48 3.90 4.83 -13.14
N LEU A 49 3.45 4.11 -14.18
CA LEU A 49 2.74 2.83 -13.98
C LEU A 49 3.58 1.81 -13.19
N GLU A 50 4.90 1.77 -13.40
CA GLU A 50 5.80 0.89 -12.64
C GLU A 50 5.78 1.14 -11.13
N VAL A 51 5.66 2.40 -10.69
CA VAL A 51 5.48 2.75 -9.28
C VAL A 51 4.12 2.27 -8.79
N LEU A 52 3.08 2.49 -9.59
CA LEU A 52 1.72 2.09 -9.25
C LEU A 52 1.59 0.57 -9.08
N TRP A 53 2.21 -0.20 -9.96
CA TRP A 53 2.29 -1.67 -9.89
C TRP A 53 2.98 -2.15 -8.62
N VAL A 54 4.17 -1.60 -8.32
CA VAL A 54 4.91 -1.97 -7.10
C VAL A 54 4.13 -1.61 -5.84
N THR A 55 3.48 -0.43 -5.82
CA THR A 55 2.66 0.01 -4.68
C THR A 55 1.43 -0.89 -4.50
N CYS A 56 0.75 -1.25 -5.59
CA CYS A 56 -0.40 -2.14 -5.55
C CYS A 56 -0.01 -3.52 -4.99
N ALA A 57 1.09 -4.10 -5.49
CA ALA A 57 1.60 -5.38 -5.02
C ALA A 57 1.99 -5.36 -3.53
N ASP A 58 2.74 -4.34 -3.09
CA ASP A 58 3.09 -4.14 -1.68
C ASP A 58 1.84 -4.03 -0.79
N LYS A 59 0.83 -3.26 -1.23
CA LYS A 59 -0.36 -3.03 -0.41
C LYS A 59 -1.30 -4.24 -0.41
N LEU A 60 -1.33 -5.03 -1.47
CA LEU A 60 -1.99 -6.34 -1.50
C LEU A 60 -1.33 -7.32 -0.52
N ASP A 61 0.00 -7.40 -0.51
CA ASP A 61 0.74 -8.25 0.44
C ASP A 61 0.51 -7.84 1.89
N ASN A 62 0.50 -6.53 2.17
CA ASN A 62 0.13 -6.00 3.48
C ASN A 62 -1.31 -6.38 3.88
N LEU A 63 -2.29 -6.31 2.97
CA LEU A 63 -3.67 -6.73 3.27
C LEU A 63 -3.76 -8.22 3.62
N ARG A 64 -3.03 -9.07 2.90
CA ARG A 64 -2.96 -10.52 3.19
C ARG A 64 -2.39 -10.77 4.58
N SER A 65 -1.26 -10.13 4.89
CA SER A 65 -0.62 -10.22 6.22
C SER A 65 -1.55 -9.75 7.33
N ILE A 66 -2.25 -8.62 7.14
CA ILE A 66 -3.23 -8.12 8.12
C ILE A 66 -4.38 -9.11 8.30
N TYR A 67 -4.88 -9.70 7.22
CA TYR A 67 -5.97 -10.68 7.30
C TYR A 67 -5.53 -11.92 8.09
N GLU A 68 -4.36 -12.48 7.78
CA GLU A 68 -3.79 -13.62 8.50
C GLU A 68 -3.60 -13.31 9.99
N ASP A 69 -3.07 -12.13 10.33
CA ASP A 69 -2.91 -11.71 11.71
C ASP A 69 -4.26 -11.54 12.41
N ARG A 70 -5.24 -10.95 11.73
CA ARG A 70 -6.59 -10.78 12.26
C ARG A 70 -7.29 -12.13 12.48
N GLN A 71 -7.01 -13.16 11.68
CA GLN A 71 -7.49 -14.53 11.96
C GLN A 71 -6.88 -15.11 13.24
N ARG A 72 -5.64 -14.72 13.59
CA ARG A 72 -4.93 -15.25 14.77
C ARG A 72 -5.29 -14.52 16.06
N ILE A 73 -5.41 -13.19 16.03
CA ILE A 73 -5.58 -12.35 17.23
C ILE A 73 -6.86 -11.49 17.21
N GLY A 74 -7.74 -11.68 16.23
CA GLY A 74 -9.01 -10.96 16.14
C GLY A 74 -8.83 -9.44 16.02
N GLU A 75 -9.75 -8.68 16.63
CA GLU A 75 -9.71 -7.20 16.62
C GLU A 75 -8.51 -6.60 17.38
N ALA A 76 -7.75 -7.40 18.15
CA ALA A 76 -6.53 -6.92 18.81
C ALA A 76 -5.45 -6.48 17.80
N ILE A 77 -5.51 -6.95 16.54
CA ILE A 77 -4.60 -6.51 15.46
C ILE A 77 -4.56 -4.99 15.33
N TRP A 78 -5.66 -4.30 15.58
CA TRP A 78 -5.74 -2.84 15.44
C TRP A 78 -4.91 -2.09 16.48
N GLN A 79 -4.53 -2.73 17.59
CA GLN A 79 -3.65 -2.15 18.60
C GLN A 79 -2.17 -2.12 18.18
N ILE A 80 -1.79 -2.93 17.18
CA ILE A 80 -0.43 -2.93 16.61
C ILE A 80 -0.20 -1.69 15.74
N PHE A 81 -1.27 -1.10 15.22
CA PHE A 81 -1.19 0.10 14.39
C PHE A 81 -1.21 1.37 15.24
N ASN A 82 -0.39 2.35 14.85
CA ASN A 82 -0.41 3.70 15.43
C ASN A 82 -1.68 4.52 15.11
N ARG A 83 -2.62 3.96 14.34
CA ARG A 83 -3.85 4.60 13.88
C ARG A 83 -5.00 3.59 13.90
N PRO A 84 -6.21 4.06 14.22
CA PRO A 84 -7.37 3.19 14.36
C PRO A 84 -7.76 2.53 13.03
N LYS A 85 -8.55 1.46 13.14
CA LYS A 85 -9.05 0.66 12.01
C LYS A 85 -9.68 1.52 10.92
N GLU A 86 -10.43 2.55 11.27
CA GLU A 86 -11.14 3.43 10.36
C GLU A 86 -10.17 4.26 9.51
N ALA A 87 -9.08 4.73 10.11
CA ALA A 87 -8.03 5.44 9.39
C ALA A 87 -7.30 4.50 8.42
N GLN A 88 -6.99 3.27 8.86
CA GLN A 88 -6.41 2.26 7.97
C GLN A 88 -7.36 1.96 6.80
N LYS A 89 -8.64 1.72 7.09
CA LYS A 89 -9.67 1.45 6.08
C LYS A 89 -9.74 2.57 5.05
N TRP A 90 -9.83 3.82 5.49
CA TRP A 90 -9.83 4.99 4.61
C TRP A 90 -8.65 4.99 3.64
N TYR A 91 -7.44 4.67 4.13
CA TYR A 91 -6.24 4.66 3.29
C TYR A 91 -6.29 3.54 2.25
N TYR A 92 -6.55 2.29 2.67
CA TYR A 92 -6.60 1.16 1.74
C TYR A 92 -7.76 1.25 0.74
N GLU A 93 -8.88 1.85 1.13
CA GLU A 93 -10.04 2.10 0.27
C GLU A 93 -9.74 3.15 -0.81
N ASN A 94 -9.10 4.25 -0.44
CA ASN A 94 -8.69 5.27 -1.41
C ASN A 94 -7.66 4.75 -2.41
N LEU A 95 -6.72 3.90 -1.96
CA LEU A 95 -5.80 3.22 -2.85
C LEU A 95 -6.53 2.31 -3.85
N LEU A 96 -7.56 1.56 -3.41
CA LEU A 96 -8.37 0.74 -4.29
C LEU A 96 -9.02 1.57 -5.41
N TYR A 97 -9.57 2.75 -5.09
CA TYR A 97 -10.13 3.65 -6.12
C TYR A 97 -9.09 4.09 -7.14
N ILE A 98 -7.88 4.46 -6.68
CA ILE A 98 -6.78 4.85 -7.56
C ILE A 98 -6.35 3.67 -8.46
N PHE A 99 -6.15 2.49 -7.89
CA PHE A 99 -5.73 1.31 -8.65
C PHE A 99 -6.78 0.91 -9.69
N ARG A 100 -8.06 0.88 -9.33
CA ARG A 100 -9.17 0.65 -10.29
C ARG A 100 -9.16 1.63 -11.45
N SER A 101 -8.94 2.91 -11.17
CA SER A 101 -8.98 3.95 -12.19
C SER A 101 -7.78 3.87 -13.15
N ARG A 102 -6.63 3.37 -12.71
CA ARG A 102 -5.36 3.49 -13.44
C ARG A 102 -4.80 2.17 -13.97
N LEU A 103 -5.13 1.03 -13.34
CA LEU A 103 -4.71 -0.30 -13.74
C LEU A 103 -5.84 -1.01 -14.52
N SER A 104 -6.26 -0.45 -15.65
CA SER A 104 -7.43 -0.90 -16.42
C SER A 104 -7.17 -1.99 -17.46
N GLY A 105 -5.89 -2.29 -17.76
CA GLY A 105 -5.51 -3.43 -18.61
C GLY A 105 -5.88 -4.78 -17.99
N GLU A 106 -5.84 -5.88 -18.75
CA GLU A 106 -6.22 -7.22 -18.27
C GLU A 106 -5.48 -7.63 -16.98
N SER A 107 -4.15 -7.58 -16.98
CA SER A 107 -3.35 -7.86 -15.78
C SER A 107 -3.68 -6.88 -14.64
N GLY A 108 -3.97 -5.63 -14.98
CA GLY A 108 -4.31 -4.59 -14.01
C GLY A 108 -5.63 -4.88 -13.30
N ARG A 109 -6.64 -5.31 -14.05
CA ARG A 109 -7.94 -5.74 -13.49
C ARG A 109 -7.76 -6.92 -12.55
N SER A 110 -6.98 -7.93 -12.93
CA SER A 110 -6.74 -9.11 -12.11
C SER A 110 -6.12 -8.75 -10.74
N ILE A 111 -5.05 -7.96 -10.69
CA ILE A 111 -4.44 -7.59 -9.39
C ILE A 111 -5.37 -6.71 -8.55
N VAL A 112 -6.17 -5.85 -9.19
CA VAL A 112 -7.12 -4.97 -8.50
C VAL A 112 -8.28 -5.76 -7.90
N GLU A 113 -8.75 -6.80 -8.58
CA GLU A 113 -9.77 -7.73 -8.06
C GLU A 113 -9.24 -8.50 -6.85
N GLU A 114 -7.98 -8.95 -6.89
CA GLU A 114 -7.33 -9.57 -5.73
C GLU A 114 -7.21 -8.59 -4.55
N TYR A 115 -6.77 -7.35 -4.82
CA TYR A 115 -6.71 -6.29 -3.81
C TYR A 115 -8.07 -6.05 -3.16
N GLU A 116 -9.12 -5.90 -3.96
CA GLU A 116 -10.47 -5.66 -3.45
C GLU A 116 -10.96 -6.83 -2.59
N LYS A 117 -10.69 -8.07 -3.00
CA LYS A 117 -11.06 -9.26 -2.23
C LYS A 117 -10.40 -9.25 -0.86
N GLU A 118 -9.10 -8.99 -0.79
CA GLU A 118 -8.37 -8.94 0.49
C GLU A 118 -8.79 -7.72 1.33
N PHE A 119 -9.04 -6.57 0.71
CA PHE A 119 -9.61 -5.41 1.40
C PHE A 119 -10.93 -5.75 2.10
N LYS A 120 -11.85 -6.43 1.40
CA LYS A 120 -13.14 -6.87 1.99
C LYS A 120 -12.94 -7.86 3.14
N ARG A 121 -12.00 -8.80 3.00
CA ARG A 121 -11.65 -9.77 4.06
C ARG A 121 -11.13 -9.08 5.32
N VAL A 122 -10.29 -8.07 5.17
CA VAL A 122 -9.73 -7.32 6.30
C VAL A 122 -10.78 -6.44 6.97
N PHE A 123 -11.53 -5.65 6.21
CA PHE A 123 -12.32 -4.54 6.76
C PHE A 123 -13.83 -4.76 6.82
N ASN A 124 -14.39 -5.71 6.06
CA ASN A 124 -15.83 -5.91 5.94
C ASN A 124 -16.31 -7.30 6.38
N SER A 125 -15.39 -8.25 6.63
CA SER A 125 -15.75 -9.56 7.19
C SER A 125 -15.82 -9.51 8.71
N ASN A 126 -16.90 -10.04 9.28
CA ASN A 126 -16.93 -10.40 10.70
C ASN A 126 -16.06 -11.64 10.87
N ILE A 127 -15.09 -11.57 11.78
CA ILE A 127 -14.33 -12.72 12.23
C ILE A 127 -14.94 -13.12 13.58
N PRO A 128 -15.21 -14.42 13.80
CA PRO A 128 -15.79 -14.91 15.06
C PRO A 128 -14.93 -14.58 16.28
#